data_AF-A0A412JSD1-F1
#
_entry.id   AF-A0A412JSD1-F1
#
_cell.length_a   1.000
_cell.length_b   1.000
_cell.length_c   1.000
_cell.angle_alpha   90.00
_cell.angle_beta   90.00
_cell.angle_gamma   90.00
#
_symmetry.space_group_name_H-M   'P 1'
#
loop_
_entity.id
_entity.type
_entity.pdbx_description
1 polymer ?
#
loop_
_entity_poly.entity_id
_entity_poly.type
_entity_poly.pdbx_seq_one_letter_code
_entity_poly.pdbx_strand_id
1 'polypeptide(L)'
;MRQKQYILHSLIIEVTAVLLASMIAFQVCNTFGIRMSLLPFVMGVGYIILKLLYHLCISIARHIVDAIPPSLLISVKKSAKEKTLPLASSPTSNCEEVQKKRMELFHYEYQREQQQYRQQKEREEDIKLNAILKYTRDTFKRFDLDETEIFQICESVRYFVTNRQVLSATEIHIRKHTSLTQISLKNFAWNIAFQYNIGGDMTTSFVMATFSEWFTNSTFDTIRKNLRTTTGRHKIEIDENILSKYLN
;
A
#
# COMPACT_ATOMS: atom_id res chain seq x y z
N MET A 1 0.69 -38.48 0.36
CA MET A 1 0.62 -37.00 0.40
C MET A 1 -0.69 -36.42 -0.15
N ARG A 2 -1.24 -36.91 -1.28
CA ARG A 2 -2.52 -36.42 -1.86
C ARG A 2 -3.76 -36.53 -0.95
N GLN A 3 -3.86 -37.56 -0.11
CA GLN A 3 -5.02 -37.75 0.77
C GLN A 3 -5.13 -36.69 1.88
N LYS A 4 -3.98 -36.24 2.42
CA LYS A 4 -3.94 -35.16 3.43
C LYS A 4 -4.34 -33.80 2.85
N GLN A 5 -3.98 -33.55 1.59
CA GLN A 5 -4.39 -32.32 0.88
C GLN A 5 -5.90 -32.28 0.65
N TYR A 6 -6.53 -33.40 0.27
CA TYR A 6 -7.98 -33.47 0.07
C TYR A 6 -8.77 -33.19 1.37
N ILE A 7 -8.31 -33.75 2.49
CA ILE A 7 -8.91 -33.51 3.81
C ILE A 7 -8.77 -32.04 4.20
N LEU A 8 -7.59 -31.44 4.00
CA LEU A 8 -7.34 -30.04 4.33
C LEU A 8 -8.18 -29.09 3.47
N HIS A 9 -8.30 -29.36 2.17
CA HIS A 9 -9.18 -28.60 1.29
C HIS A 9 -10.67 -28.74 1.68
N SER A 10 -11.12 -29.93 2.03
CA SER A 10 -12.48 -30.17 2.51
C SER A 10 -12.79 -29.37 3.78
N LEU A 11 -11.85 -29.36 4.74
CA LEU A 11 -11.99 -28.60 5.99
C LEU A 11 -12.03 -27.08 5.75
N ILE A 12 -11.18 -26.56 4.85
CA ILE A 12 -11.18 -25.13 4.51
C ILE A 12 -12.54 -24.71 3.92
N ILE A 13 -13.11 -25.52 3.03
CA ILE A 13 -14.42 -25.24 2.42
C ILE A 13 -15.50 -25.22 3.49
N GLU A 14 -15.49 -26.18 4.41
CA GLU A 14 -16.50 -26.30 5.47
C GLU A 14 -16.42 -25.14 6.48
N VAL A 15 -15.21 -24.76 6.92
CA VAL A 15 -14.99 -23.60 7.80
C VAL A 15 -15.46 -22.31 7.12
N THR A 16 -15.12 -22.13 5.84
CA THR A 16 -15.53 -20.93 5.08
C THR A 16 -17.05 -20.84 4.93
N ALA A 17 -17.72 -21.97 4.68
CA ALA A 17 -19.17 -22.02 4.56
C ALA A 17 -19.88 -21.66 5.89
N VAL A 18 -19.37 -22.14 7.02
CA VAL A 18 -19.91 -21.80 8.35
C VAL A 18 -19.73 -20.32 8.66
N LEU A 19 -18.57 -19.74 8.35
CA LEU A 19 -18.32 -18.31 8.55
C LEU A 19 -19.27 -17.44 7.73
N LEU A 20 -19.46 -17.78 6.45
CA LEU A 20 -20.40 -17.08 5.57
C LEU A 20 -21.84 -17.18 6.06
N ALA A 21 -22.28 -18.38 6.47
CA ALA A 21 -23.61 -18.57 7.04
C ALA A 21 -23.82 -17.75 8.31
N SER A 22 -22.79 -17.64 9.17
CA SER A 22 -22.83 -16.81 10.38
C SER A 22 -22.95 -15.32 10.07
N MET A 23 -22.19 -14.81 9.11
CA MET A 23 -22.25 -13.40 8.70
C MET A 23 -23.64 -13.04 8.14
N ILE A 24 -24.18 -13.89 7.27
CA ILE A 24 -25.50 -13.70 6.66
C ILE A 24 -26.60 -13.78 7.75
N ALA A 25 -26.54 -14.76 8.63
CA ALA A 25 -27.52 -14.92 9.71
C ALA A 25 -27.53 -13.72 10.66
N PHE A 26 -26.36 -13.17 11.00
CA PHE A 26 -26.24 -11.96 11.81
C PHE A 26 -26.89 -10.76 11.12
N GLN A 27 -26.61 -10.55 9.83
CA GLN A 27 -27.19 -9.46 9.06
C GLN A 27 -28.72 -9.58 8.94
N VAL A 28 -29.24 -10.78 8.68
CA VAL A 28 -30.68 -11.06 8.62
C VAL A 28 -31.34 -10.80 9.97
N CYS A 29 -30.75 -11.28 11.08
CA CYS A 29 -31.31 -11.03 12.41
C CYS A 29 -31.37 -9.53 12.73
N ASN A 30 -30.33 -8.78 12.36
CA ASN A 30 -30.26 -7.33 12.58
C ASN A 30 -31.28 -6.56 11.72
N THR A 31 -31.44 -6.90 10.44
CA THR A 31 -32.36 -6.21 9.53
C THR A 31 -33.83 -6.49 9.83
N PHE A 32 -34.18 -7.72 10.22
CA PHE A 32 -35.56 -8.13 10.47
C PHE A 32 -35.97 -8.04 11.95
N GLY A 33 -35.10 -7.51 12.82
CA GLY A 33 -35.39 -7.37 14.26
C GLY A 33 -35.66 -8.70 14.97
N ILE A 34 -35.08 -9.79 14.46
CA ILE A 34 -35.28 -11.13 15.02
C ILE A 34 -34.54 -11.22 16.36
N ARG A 35 -35.17 -11.80 17.37
CA ARG A 35 -34.55 -12.00 18.70
C ARG A 35 -33.22 -12.74 18.54
N MET A 36 -32.16 -12.21 19.15
CA MET A 36 -30.81 -12.76 19.08
C MET A 36 -30.71 -14.21 19.55
N SER A 37 -31.63 -14.66 20.42
CA SER A 37 -31.75 -16.05 20.86
C SER A 37 -32.10 -17.04 19.74
N LEU A 38 -32.62 -16.56 18.60
CA LEU A 38 -32.98 -17.39 17.44
C LEU A 38 -31.85 -17.47 16.39
N LEU A 39 -30.74 -16.76 16.60
CA LEU A 39 -29.60 -16.72 15.66
C LEU A 39 -29.03 -18.11 15.32
N PRO A 40 -28.91 -19.09 16.25
CA PRO A 40 -28.44 -20.43 15.92
C PRO A 40 -29.36 -21.17 14.94
N PHE A 41 -30.68 -20.94 15.03
CA PHE A 41 -31.65 -21.54 14.12
C PHE A 41 -31.57 -20.91 12.73
N VAL A 42 -31.45 -19.57 12.66
CA VAL A 42 -31.26 -18.84 11.40
C VAL A 42 -29.94 -19.27 10.72
N MET A 43 -28.87 -19.43 11.50
CA MET A 43 -27.58 -19.93 11.02
C MET A 43 -27.68 -21.37 10.49
N GLY A 44 -28.37 -22.26 11.21
CA GLY A 44 -28.57 -23.65 10.78
C GLY A 44 -29.36 -23.77 9.48
N VAL A 45 -30.46 -23.02 9.36
CA VAL A 45 -31.26 -22.97 8.12
C VAL A 45 -30.45 -22.37 6.97
N GLY A 46 -29.74 -21.26 7.21
CA GLY A 46 -28.88 -20.62 6.22
C GLY A 46 -27.75 -21.53 5.71
N TYR A 47 -27.13 -22.31 6.62
CA TYR A 47 -26.11 -23.29 6.24
C TYR A 47 -26.66 -24.41 5.36
N ILE A 48 -27.86 -24.94 5.66
CA ILE A 48 -28.51 -25.97 4.82
C ILE A 48 -28.79 -25.42 3.42
N ILE A 49 -29.33 -24.20 3.32
CA ILE A 49 -29.60 -23.55 2.03
C ILE A 49 -28.29 -23.35 1.25
N LEU A 50 -27.25 -22.84 1.89
CA LEU A 50 -25.94 -22.64 1.26
C LEU A 50 -25.33 -23.95 0.75
N LYS A 51 -25.48 -25.04 1.51
CA LYS A 51 -25.01 -26.38 1.14
C LYS A 51 -25.80 -26.96 -0.05
N LEU A 52 -27.11 -26.76 -0.09
CA LEU A 52 -27.95 -27.15 -1.22
C LEU A 52 -27.58 -26.39 -2.49
N LEU A 53 -27.37 -25.07 -2.40
CA LEU A 53 -26.92 -24.24 -3.51
C LEU A 53 -25.54 -24.69 -4.02
N TYR A 54 -24.61 -24.98 -3.12
CA TYR A 54 -23.29 -25.50 -3.49
C TYR A 54 -23.38 -26.83 -4.26
N HIS A 55 -24.19 -27.77 -3.79
CA HIS A 55 -24.40 -29.04 -4.50
C HIS A 55 -25.10 -28.85 -5.85
N LEU A 56 -26.06 -27.92 -5.94
CA LEU A 56 -26.72 -27.56 -7.19
C LEU A 56 -25.72 -26.98 -8.20
N CYS A 57 -24.84 -26.07 -7.78
CA CYS A 57 -23.78 -25.51 -8.61
C CYS A 57 -22.85 -26.61 -9.15
N ILE A 58 -22.44 -27.56 -8.32
CA ILE A 58 -21.61 -28.70 -8.76
C ILE A 58 -22.38 -29.58 -9.75
N SER A 59 -23.67 -29.82 -9.50
CA SER A 59 -24.50 -30.62 -10.41
C SER A 59 -24.65 -29.96 -11.78
N ILE A 60 -24.90 -28.65 -11.81
CA ILE A 60 -24.96 -27.86 -13.04
C ILE A 60 -23.61 -27.88 -13.76
N ALA A 61 -22.50 -27.68 -13.03
CA ALA A 61 -21.16 -27.75 -13.62
C ALA A 61 -20.88 -29.14 -14.24
N ARG A 62 -21.30 -30.23 -13.60
CA ARG A 62 -21.22 -31.59 -14.16
C ARG A 62 -22.08 -31.73 -15.41
N HIS A 63 -23.34 -31.27 -15.38
CA HIS A 63 -24.20 -31.29 -16.55
C HIS A 63 -23.66 -30.48 -17.73
N ILE A 64 -23.02 -29.33 -17.48
CA ILE A 64 -22.35 -28.54 -18.51
C ILE A 64 -21.18 -29.34 -19.10
N VAL A 65 -20.35 -29.96 -18.26
CA VAL A 65 -19.22 -30.80 -18.70
C VAL A 65 -19.70 -32.01 -19.51
N ASP A 66 -20.79 -32.64 -19.10
CA ASP A 66 -21.37 -33.81 -19.77
C ASP A 66 -22.13 -33.44 -21.06
N ALA A 67 -22.65 -32.21 -21.14
CA ALA A 67 -23.32 -31.66 -22.33
C ALA A 67 -22.33 -31.15 -23.39
N ILE A 68 -21.04 -31.02 -23.06
CA ILE A 68 -19.99 -30.70 -24.04
C ILE A 68 -19.77 -31.94 -24.92
N PRO A 69 -19.98 -31.86 -26.24
CA PRO A 69 -19.75 -32.98 -27.14
C PRO A 69 -18.30 -33.47 -27.06
N PRO A 70 -18.04 -34.79 -27.15
CA PRO A 70 -16.68 -35.34 -27.14
C PRO A 70 -15.75 -34.71 -28.18
N SER A 71 -16.29 -34.15 -29.27
CA SER A 71 -15.53 -33.46 -30.32
C SER A 71 -14.88 -32.14 -29.86
N LEU A 72 -15.48 -31.40 -28.92
CA LEU A 72 -14.89 -30.19 -28.33
C LEU A 72 -13.81 -30.54 -27.30
N LEU A 73 -14.02 -31.60 -26.52
CA LEU A 73 -12.99 -32.16 -25.63
C LEU A 73 -11.82 -32.74 -26.42
N ILE A 74 -12.06 -33.34 -27.59
CA ILE A 74 -11.03 -33.80 -28.52
C ILE A 74 -10.31 -32.61 -29.15
N SER A 75 -10.95 -31.49 -29.50
CA SER A 75 -10.25 -30.30 -30.03
C SER A 75 -9.29 -29.68 -28.99
N VAL A 76 -9.73 -29.55 -27.74
CA VAL A 76 -8.89 -29.09 -26.62
C VAL A 76 -7.76 -30.09 -26.31
N LYS A 77 -8.03 -31.41 -26.38
CA LYS A 77 -6.98 -32.44 -26.25
C LYS A 77 -6.08 -32.57 -27.48
N LYS A 78 -6.54 -32.28 -28.69
CA LYS A 78 -5.79 -32.41 -29.94
C LYS A 78 -4.82 -31.23 -30.08
N SER A 79 -5.21 -30.03 -29.61
CA SER A 79 -4.26 -28.94 -29.33
C SER A 79 -3.19 -29.32 -28.30
N ALA A 80 -3.45 -30.30 -27.43
CA ALA A 80 -2.50 -30.79 -26.42
C ALA A 80 -1.80 -32.11 -26.80
N LYS A 81 -2.17 -32.78 -27.90
CA LYS A 81 -1.72 -34.15 -28.22
C LYS A 81 -1.33 -34.39 -29.68
N GLU A 82 -1.50 -33.42 -30.58
CA GLU A 82 -1.01 -33.53 -31.97
C GLU A 82 0.45 -33.11 -32.08
N LYS A 83 1.34 -33.89 -31.45
CA LYS A 83 2.70 -34.10 -31.94
C LYS A 83 3.13 -35.51 -31.55
N THR A 84 3.57 -36.25 -32.57
CA THR A 84 4.29 -37.55 -32.59
C THR A 84 3.42 -38.64 -33.24
N LEU A 85 3.63 -39.08 -34.50
CA LEU A 85 4.80 -39.73 -35.14
C LEU A 85 4.48 -39.97 -36.67
N PRO A 86 5.37 -40.43 -37.62
CA PRO A 86 6.84 -40.51 -37.75
C PRO A 86 7.41 -39.79 -39.01
N LEU A 87 8.75 -39.81 -39.15
CA LEU A 87 9.57 -39.48 -40.33
C LEU A 87 9.91 -38.00 -40.61
N ALA A 88 10.91 -37.50 -39.88
CA ALA A 88 12.21 -37.08 -40.43
C ALA A 88 13.07 -36.62 -39.27
N SER A 89 14.27 -37.20 -39.13
CA SER A 89 15.23 -36.88 -38.07
C SER A 89 15.56 -35.39 -38.04
N SER A 90 14.95 -34.67 -37.10
CA SER A 90 15.36 -33.35 -36.65
C SER A 90 15.05 -33.27 -35.15
N PRO A 91 15.93 -32.67 -34.32
CA PRO A 91 16.00 -32.98 -32.90
C PRO A 91 14.79 -32.43 -32.14
N THR A 92 13.82 -33.29 -31.84
CA THR A 92 12.59 -32.95 -31.10
C THR A 92 12.90 -32.52 -29.66
N SER A 93 14.00 -33.03 -29.08
CA SER A 93 14.61 -32.56 -27.82
C SER A 93 14.89 -31.05 -27.81
N ASN A 94 15.26 -30.50 -28.96
CA ASN A 94 15.70 -29.11 -29.07
C ASN A 94 14.51 -28.14 -29.02
N CYS A 95 13.29 -28.56 -29.40
CA CYS A 95 12.12 -27.68 -29.47
C CYS A 95 11.52 -27.37 -28.09
N GLU A 96 11.36 -28.38 -27.24
CA GLU A 96 10.89 -28.21 -25.86
C GLU A 96 11.92 -27.48 -25.00
N GLU A 97 13.21 -27.79 -25.18
CA GLU A 97 14.30 -27.10 -24.49
C GLU A 97 14.41 -25.64 -24.92
N VAL A 98 14.19 -25.32 -26.21
CA VAL A 98 14.11 -23.94 -26.71
C VAL A 98 12.88 -23.21 -26.14
N GLN A 99 11.71 -23.86 -26.05
CA GLN A 99 10.53 -23.24 -25.44
C GLN A 99 10.74 -22.98 -23.95
N LYS A 100 11.36 -23.93 -23.23
CA LYS A 100 11.73 -23.76 -21.83
C LYS A 100 12.72 -22.60 -21.65
N LYS A 101 13.78 -22.54 -22.45
CA LYS A 101 14.76 -21.43 -22.44
C LYS A 101 14.11 -20.08 -22.76
N ARG A 102 13.15 -20.03 -23.69
CA ARG A 102 12.39 -18.80 -23.99
C ARG A 102 11.51 -18.37 -22.81
N MET A 103 10.84 -19.32 -22.16
CA MET A 103 10.04 -19.04 -20.96
C MET A 103 10.92 -18.55 -19.80
N GLU A 104 12.07 -19.20 -19.59
CA GLU A 104 13.06 -18.81 -18.57
C GLU A 104 13.63 -17.42 -18.87
N LEU A 105 13.98 -17.14 -20.13
CA LEU A 105 14.48 -15.83 -20.56
C LEU A 105 13.43 -14.73 -20.34
N PHE A 106 12.17 -14.97 -20.72
CA PHE A 106 11.07 -14.03 -20.48
C PHE A 106 10.88 -13.76 -18.98
N HIS A 107 10.90 -14.79 -18.14
CA HIS A 107 10.77 -14.62 -16.70
C HIS A 107 11.92 -13.80 -16.12
N TYR A 108 13.15 -14.06 -16.57
CA TYR A 108 14.35 -13.35 -16.14
C TYR A 108 14.36 -11.88 -16.59
N GLU A 109 13.98 -11.60 -17.84
CA GLU A 109 13.85 -10.24 -18.37
C GLU A 109 12.78 -9.46 -17.62
N TYR A 110 11.60 -10.05 -17.42
CA TYR A 110 10.53 -9.43 -16.65
C TYR A 110 10.97 -9.10 -15.22
N GLN A 111 11.62 -10.03 -14.52
CA GLN A 111 12.15 -9.77 -13.17
C GLN A 111 13.17 -8.63 -13.15
N ARG A 112 14.06 -8.57 -14.16
CA ARG A 112 15.08 -7.54 -14.28
C ARG A 112 14.44 -6.16 -14.52
N GLU A 113 13.49 -6.06 -15.43
CA GLU A 113 12.75 -4.83 -15.69
C GLU A 113 12.01 -4.33 -14.44
N GLN A 114 11.35 -5.24 -13.71
CA GLN A 114 10.69 -4.91 -12.44
C GLN A 114 11.69 -4.40 -11.39
N GLN A 115 12.87 -5.01 -11.31
CA GLN A 115 13.90 -4.57 -10.39
C GLN A 115 14.48 -3.21 -10.80
N GLN A 116 14.74 -2.99 -12.08
CA GLN A 116 15.19 -1.70 -12.61
C GLN A 116 14.17 -0.61 -12.35
N TYR A 117 12.89 -0.88 -12.58
CA TYR A 117 11.80 0.06 -12.29
C TYR A 117 11.76 0.44 -10.80
N ARG A 118 11.85 -0.55 -9.89
CA ARG A 118 11.91 -0.29 -8.44
C ARG A 118 13.13 0.55 -8.06
N GLN A 119 14.32 0.18 -8.55
CA GLN A 119 15.56 0.91 -8.26
C GLN A 119 15.53 2.34 -8.79
N GLN A 120 14.94 2.57 -9.96
CA GLN A 120 14.82 3.91 -10.52
C GLN A 120 13.85 4.76 -9.68
N LYS A 121 12.71 4.19 -9.28
CA LYS A 121 11.77 4.85 -8.38
C LYS A 121 12.39 5.19 -7.02
N GLU A 122 13.09 4.25 -6.39
CA GLU A 122 13.82 4.48 -5.14
C GLU A 122 14.87 5.58 -5.29
N ARG A 123 15.61 5.59 -6.40
CA ARG A 123 16.61 6.63 -6.69
C ARG A 123 15.96 8.02 -6.84
N GLU A 124 14.83 8.10 -7.54
CA GLU A 124 14.08 9.35 -7.69
C GLU A 124 13.54 9.86 -6.33
N GLU A 125 13.04 8.96 -5.50
CA GLU A 125 12.60 9.26 -4.14
C GLU A 125 13.77 9.72 -3.25
N ASP A 126 14.93 9.06 -3.33
CA ASP A 126 16.14 9.43 -2.58
C ASP A 126 16.71 10.78 -3.02
N ILE A 127 16.74 11.06 -4.33
CA ILE A 127 17.14 12.36 -4.88
C ILE A 127 16.23 13.46 -4.33
N LYS A 128 14.92 13.24 -4.35
CA LYS A 128 13.93 14.17 -3.81
C LYS A 128 14.10 14.36 -2.30
N LEU A 129 14.30 13.29 -1.54
CA LEU A 129 14.53 13.34 -0.10
C LEU A 129 15.80 14.15 0.22
N ASN A 130 16.91 13.88 -0.48
CA ASN A 130 18.16 14.61 -0.29
C ASN A 130 18.02 16.10 -0.60
N ALA A 131 17.28 16.47 -1.64
CA ALA A 131 16.96 17.86 -1.94
C ALA A 131 16.20 18.55 -0.80
N ILE A 132 15.24 17.87 -0.18
CA ILE A 132 14.45 18.37 0.95
C ILE A 132 15.29 18.51 2.22
N LEU A 133 16.17 17.55 2.49
CA LEU A 133 17.10 17.63 3.62
C LEU A 133 18.11 18.78 3.43
N LYS A 134 18.56 19.02 2.20
CA LYS A 134 19.40 20.17 1.86
C LYS A 134 18.66 21.50 2.04
N TYR A 135 17.43 21.60 1.55
CA TYR A 135 16.54 22.74 1.82
C TYR A 135 16.38 23.00 3.32
N THR A 136 16.13 21.96 4.10
CA THR A 136 15.96 22.05 5.55
C THR A 136 17.22 22.61 6.21
N ARG A 137 18.38 22.01 5.92
CA ARG A 137 19.66 22.46 6.44
C ARG A 137 19.97 23.90 6.06
N ASP A 138 19.84 24.26 4.80
CA ASP A 138 20.14 25.62 4.29
C ASP A 138 19.16 26.67 4.79
N THR A 139 17.94 26.27 5.13
CA THR A 139 16.94 27.13 5.76
C THR A 139 17.37 27.43 7.19
N PHE A 140 17.63 26.41 8.00
CA PHE A 140 17.93 26.59 9.43
C PHE A 140 19.34 27.10 9.71
N LYS A 141 20.32 26.89 8.82
CA LYS A 141 21.67 27.48 8.92
C LYS A 141 21.70 29.02 8.91
N ARG A 142 20.63 29.67 8.45
CA ARG A 142 20.51 31.14 8.46
C ARG A 142 20.05 31.69 9.81
N PHE A 143 19.77 30.80 10.75
CA PHE A 143 19.35 31.10 12.11
C PHE A 143 20.41 30.58 13.07
N ASP A 144 20.41 31.10 14.29
CA ASP A 144 21.38 30.77 15.34
C ASP A 144 21.12 29.40 16.00
N LEU A 145 20.81 28.37 15.21
CA LEU A 145 20.58 27.00 15.68
C LEU A 145 21.91 26.22 15.72
N ASP A 146 22.04 25.36 16.74
CA ASP A 146 23.19 24.46 16.83
C ASP A 146 23.11 23.36 15.75
N GLU A 147 24.26 22.86 15.29
CA GLU A 147 24.31 21.77 14.30
C GLU A 147 23.56 20.50 14.78
N THR A 148 23.50 20.27 16.10
CA THR A 148 22.70 19.18 16.70
C THR A 148 21.20 19.42 16.52
N GLU A 149 20.71 20.64 16.71
CA GLU A 149 19.30 20.99 16.51
C GLU A 149 18.94 20.88 15.02
N ILE A 150 19.81 21.37 14.12
CA ILE A 150 19.62 21.24 12.67
C ILE A 150 19.58 19.76 12.25
N PHE A 151 20.45 18.93 12.82
CA PHE A 151 20.44 17.48 12.60
C PHE A 151 19.13 16.85 13.05
N GLN A 152 18.64 17.17 14.26
CA GLN A 152 17.36 16.67 14.76
C GLN A 152 16.19 17.08 13.85
N ILE A 153 16.16 18.33 13.36
CA ILE A 153 15.14 18.78 12.40
C ILE A 153 15.23 17.96 11.11
N CYS A 154 16.43 17.69 10.61
CA CYS A 154 16.60 16.90 9.39
C CYS A 154 16.10 15.46 9.57
N GLU A 155 16.37 14.83 10.71
CA GLU A 155 15.85 13.48 11.00
C GLU A 155 14.33 13.47 11.20
N SER A 156 13.78 14.52 11.84
CA SER A 156 12.33 14.74 11.93
C SER A 156 11.68 14.83 10.55
N VAL A 157 12.29 15.61 9.64
CA VAL A 157 11.81 15.77 8.26
C VAL A 157 11.93 14.45 7.50
N ARG A 158 13.05 13.74 7.61
CA ARG A 158 13.26 12.43 6.99
C ARG A 158 12.16 11.46 7.39
N TYR A 159 11.94 11.30 8.69
CA TYR A 159 10.90 10.40 9.20
C TYR A 159 9.50 10.83 8.75
N PHE A 160 9.24 12.15 8.76
CA PHE A 160 7.97 12.74 8.32
C PHE A 160 7.61 12.39 6.88
N VAL A 161 8.55 12.58 5.94
CA VAL A 161 8.26 12.37 4.52
C VAL A 161 8.32 10.89 4.11
N THR A 162 9.20 10.10 4.73
CA THR A 162 9.37 8.67 4.41
C THR A 162 8.23 7.83 5.00
N ASN A 163 7.85 8.06 6.26
CA ASN A 163 6.88 7.21 6.96
C ASN A 163 5.47 7.81 6.99
N ARG A 164 5.30 9.08 6.59
CA ARG A 164 4.04 9.85 6.76
C ARG A 164 3.56 9.81 8.22
N GLN A 165 4.51 9.92 9.14
CA GLN A 165 4.30 9.88 10.58
C GLN A 165 5.20 10.92 11.24
N VAL A 166 5.00 11.17 12.52
CA VAL A 166 5.74 12.20 13.25
C VAL A 166 6.54 11.55 14.35
N LEU A 167 7.82 11.91 14.46
CA LEU A 167 8.67 11.49 15.57
C LEU A 167 8.14 12.10 16.88
N SER A 168 8.19 11.33 17.96
CA SER A 168 7.63 11.77 19.24
C SER A 168 8.42 12.95 19.80
N ALA A 169 7.73 13.86 20.51
CA ALA A 169 8.36 14.99 21.19
C ALA A 169 9.37 14.59 22.28
N THR A 170 9.38 13.32 22.70
CA THR A 170 10.39 12.79 23.63
C THR A 170 11.74 12.54 22.94
N GLU A 171 11.75 12.39 21.62
CA GLU A 171 12.93 12.07 20.82
C GLU A 171 13.58 13.32 20.21
N ILE A 172 12.85 14.43 20.15
CA ILE A 172 13.31 15.70 19.54
C ILE A 172 13.10 16.84 20.54
N HIS A 173 14.18 17.54 20.86
CA HIS A 173 14.14 18.71 21.72
C HIS A 173 14.92 19.85 21.08
N ILE A 174 14.19 20.75 20.44
CA ILE A 174 14.74 21.96 19.80
C ILE A 174 14.31 23.16 20.64
N ARG A 175 15.30 23.93 21.10
CA ARG A 175 15.04 25.07 21.98
C ARG A 175 14.46 26.23 21.18
N LYS A 176 13.61 27.02 21.82
CA LYS A 176 12.98 28.18 21.23
C LYS A 176 14.00 29.29 20.97
N HIS A 177 14.27 29.53 19.70
CA HIS A 177 15.04 30.68 19.22
C HIS A 177 14.11 31.84 18.88
N THR A 178 14.38 33.04 19.43
CA THR A 178 13.59 34.27 19.18
C THR A 178 13.65 34.73 17.73
N SER A 179 14.69 34.33 17.00
CA SER A 179 14.85 34.61 15.58
C SER A 179 13.82 33.86 14.72
N LEU A 180 13.23 32.76 15.20
CA LEU A 180 12.22 31.97 14.49
C LEU A 180 10.80 32.29 14.98
N THR A 181 9.91 32.58 14.03
CA THR A 181 8.49 32.83 14.32
C THR A 181 7.64 31.59 14.05
N GLN A 182 6.52 31.45 14.77
CA GLN A 182 5.54 30.40 14.49
C GLN A 182 5.09 30.39 13.03
N ILE A 183 4.94 31.57 12.41
CA ILE A 183 4.55 31.66 11.00
C ILE A 183 5.61 31.05 10.09
N SER A 184 6.89 31.36 10.32
CA SER A 184 8.00 30.79 9.55
C SER A 184 8.06 29.26 9.67
N LEU A 185 7.84 28.72 10.88
CA LEU A 185 7.86 27.28 11.13
C LEU A 185 6.66 26.56 10.49
N LYS A 186 5.47 27.16 10.51
CA LYS A 186 4.30 26.62 9.80
C LYS A 186 4.50 26.64 8.29
N ASN A 187 5.00 27.75 7.74
CA ASN A 187 5.31 27.86 6.32
C ASN A 187 6.37 26.84 5.88
N PHE A 188 7.43 26.65 6.68
CA PHE A 188 8.43 25.61 6.46
C PHE A 188 7.79 24.21 6.36
N ALA A 189 6.97 23.83 7.34
CA ALA A 189 6.29 22.54 7.34
C ALA A 189 5.34 22.38 6.14
N TRP A 190 4.62 23.44 5.79
CA TRP A 190 3.74 23.46 4.62
C TRP A 190 4.52 23.25 3.32
N ASN A 191 5.65 23.93 3.13
CA ASN A 191 6.48 23.82 1.92
C ASN A 191 6.91 22.36 1.68
N ILE A 192 7.35 21.65 2.73
CA ILE A 192 7.74 20.24 2.64
C ILE A 192 6.52 19.36 2.38
N ALA A 193 5.44 19.54 3.15
CA ALA A 193 4.22 18.75 3.01
C ALA A 193 3.62 18.85 1.61
N PHE A 194 3.67 20.03 0.99
CA PHE A 194 3.21 20.28 -0.37
C PHE A 194 3.96 19.41 -1.39
N GLN A 195 5.29 19.26 -1.27
CA GLN A 195 6.09 18.45 -2.19
C GLN A 195 5.70 16.96 -2.17
N TYR A 196 5.23 16.44 -1.04
CA TYR A 196 4.87 15.03 -0.86
C TYR A 196 3.37 14.77 -0.84
N ASN A 197 2.56 15.79 -1.11
CA ASN A 197 1.10 15.74 -1.00
C ASN A 197 0.67 15.17 0.37
N ILE A 198 1.23 15.72 1.45
CA ILE A 198 0.90 15.35 2.83
C ILE A 198 -0.23 16.27 3.33
N GLY A 199 -1.27 15.66 3.91
CA GLY A 199 -2.46 16.38 4.38
C GLY A 199 -2.20 17.27 5.60
N GLY A 200 -3.03 18.30 5.75
CA GLY A 200 -2.88 19.32 6.79
C GLY A 200 -2.88 18.80 8.23
N ASP A 201 -3.66 17.75 8.54
CA ASP A 201 -3.66 17.14 9.88
C ASP A 201 -2.29 16.57 10.26
N MET A 202 -1.64 15.89 9.31
CA MET A 202 -0.33 15.30 9.53
C MET A 202 0.75 16.39 9.62
N THR A 203 0.69 17.39 8.76
CA THR A 203 1.59 18.56 8.81
C THR A 203 1.45 19.32 10.14
N THR A 204 0.22 19.45 10.65
CA THR A 204 -0.04 20.09 11.96
C THR A 204 0.62 19.30 13.09
N SER A 205 0.45 17.98 13.08
CA SER A 205 1.08 17.09 14.07
C SER A 205 2.61 17.22 14.02
N PHE A 206 3.20 17.29 12.82
CA PHE A 206 4.63 17.49 12.62
C PHE A 206 5.12 18.80 13.26
N VAL A 207 4.40 19.91 13.01
CA VAL A 207 4.72 21.22 13.59
C VAL A 207 4.68 21.18 15.12
N MET A 208 3.64 20.58 15.70
CA MET A 208 3.46 20.53 17.15
C MET A 208 4.47 19.63 17.84
N ALA A 209 4.87 18.51 17.23
CA ALA A 209 5.85 17.62 17.81
C ALA A 209 7.28 18.15 17.67
N THR A 210 7.66 18.59 16.46
CA THR A 210 9.04 19.01 16.16
C THR A 210 9.35 20.37 16.78
N PHE A 211 8.41 21.32 16.75
CA PHE A 211 8.61 22.69 17.22
C PHE A 211 7.78 23.01 18.47
N SER A 212 7.61 22.03 19.36
CA SER A 212 6.71 22.09 20.51
C SER A 212 6.86 23.36 21.35
N GLU A 213 8.08 23.84 21.59
CA GLU A 213 8.34 25.05 22.38
C GLU A 213 7.74 26.34 21.78
N TRP A 214 7.57 26.41 20.46
CA TRP A 214 6.92 27.56 19.81
C TRP A 214 5.40 27.49 19.89
N PHE A 215 4.82 26.30 20.08
CA PHE A 215 3.37 26.05 19.95
C PHE A 215 2.72 25.59 21.26
N THR A 216 3.36 25.75 22.41
CA THR A 216 2.83 25.37 23.74
C THR A 216 1.43 25.89 24.04
N ASN A 217 1.12 27.12 23.60
CA ASN A 217 -0.17 27.78 23.79
C ASN A 217 -1.08 27.74 22.54
N SER A 218 -0.76 26.90 21.56
CA SER A 218 -1.51 26.79 20.30
C SER A 218 -2.31 25.50 20.26
N THR A 219 -3.56 25.59 19.82
CA THR A 219 -4.38 24.40 19.60
C THR A 219 -4.10 23.80 18.23
N PHE A 220 -4.32 22.49 18.11
CA PHE A 220 -4.21 21.76 16.84
C PHE A 220 -5.04 22.43 15.74
N ASP A 221 -6.30 22.75 16.01
CA ASP A 221 -7.20 23.39 15.04
C ASP A 221 -6.72 24.77 14.59
N THR A 222 -6.16 25.56 15.50
CA THR A 222 -5.61 26.88 15.18
C THR A 222 -4.43 26.77 14.22
N ILE A 223 -3.51 25.83 14.46
CA ILE A 223 -2.36 25.60 13.59
C ILE A 223 -2.83 25.09 12.24
N ARG A 224 -3.70 24.07 12.22
CA ARG A 224 -4.24 23.46 11.01
C ARG A 224 -4.87 24.47 10.06
N LYS A 225 -5.72 25.37 10.58
CA LYS A 225 -6.38 26.42 9.78
C LYS A 225 -5.41 27.46 9.22
N ASN A 226 -4.25 27.63 9.87
CA ASN A 226 -3.29 28.69 9.55
C ASN A 226 -1.90 28.11 9.19
N LEU A 227 -1.83 26.90 8.62
CA LEU A 227 -0.56 26.26 8.23
C LEU A 227 0.19 27.04 7.16
N ARG A 228 -0.54 27.73 6.29
CA ARG A 228 0.00 28.57 5.22
C ARG A 228 -0.29 30.03 5.54
N THR A 229 0.73 30.88 5.49
CA THR A 229 0.56 32.33 5.57
C THR A 229 1.43 33.01 4.52
N THR A 230 0.78 33.67 3.56
CA THR A 230 1.43 34.36 2.43
C THR A 230 1.48 35.88 2.61
N THR A 231 0.77 36.42 3.60
CA THR A 231 0.71 37.86 3.86
C THR A 231 1.85 38.32 4.77
N GLY A 232 2.56 39.37 4.37
CA GLY A 232 3.70 39.91 5.12
C GLY A 232 5.05 39.29 4.76
N ARG A 233 6.14 39.87 5.26
CA ARG A 233 7.51 39.37 5.08
C ARG A 233 7.88 38.42 6.22
N HIS A 234 8.02 37.14 5.90
CA HIS A 234 8.41 36.10 6.86
C HIS A 234 9.83 35.63 6.58
N LYS A 235 10.53 35.14 7.60
CA LYS A 235 11.90 34.63 7.41
C LYS A 235 11.93 33.33 6.61
N ILE A 236 10.85 32.55 6.69
CA ILE A 236 10.59 31.42 5.81
C ILE A 236 9.25 31.67 5.12
N GLU A 237 9.32 31.94 3.82
CA GLU A 237 8.15 32.21 2.99
C GLU A 237 7.61 30.92 2.36
N ILE A 238 6.38 31.00 1.87
CA ILE A 238 5.76 29.89 1.14
C ILE A 238 6.43 29.77 -0.24
N ASP A 239 6.90 28.57 -0.55
CA ASP A 239 7.53 28.25 -1.82
C ASP A 239 7.05 26.86 -2.27
N GLU A 240 6.27 26.83 -3.35
CA GLU A 240 5.74 25.60 -3.94
C GLU A 240 6.80 24.85 -4.77
N ASN A 241 7.95 25.50 -5.05
CA ASN A 241 8.99 25.00 -5.94
C ASN A 241 10.35 24.85 -5.23
N ILE A 242 10.35 24.56 -3.92
CA ILE A 242 11.60 24.44 -3.14
C ILE A 242 12.60 23.46 -3.74
N LEU A 243 12.14 22.40 -4.44
CA LEU A 243 13.00 21.39 -5.06
C LEU A 243 13.81 21.91 -6.26
N SER A 244 13.29 22.89 -7.00
CA SER A 244 13.94 23.42 -8.21
C SER A 244 15.33 23.99 -7.93
N LYS A 245 15.57 24.45 -6.70
CA LYS A 245 16.86 25.02 -6.25
C LYS A 245 17.92 23.96 -5.93
N TYR A 246 17.51 22.69 -5.78
CA TYR A 246 18.35 21.64 -5.21
C TYR A 246 18.48 20.39 -6.09
N LEU A 247 17.68 20.27 -7.16
CA LEU A 247 17.68 19.14 -8.10
C LEU A 247 18.55 19.34 -9.35
N ASN A 248 19.57 20.21 -9.28
CA ASN A 248 20.51 20.44 -10.39
C ASN A 248 21.62 19.38 -10.43
#